data_AF-A0AAU5WWQ0-F1
#
_entry.id   AF-A0AAU5WWQ0-F1
#
_cell.length_a   1.000
_cell.length_b   1.000
_cell.length_c   1.000
_cell.angle_alpha   90.00
_cell.angle_beta   90.00
_cell.angle_gamma   90.00
#
_symmetry.space_group_name_H-M   'P 1'
#
loop_
_entity.id
_entity.type
_entity.pdbx_description
1 polymer ?
#
loop_
_entity_poly.entity_id
_entity_poly.type
_entity_poly.pdbx_seq_one_letter_code
_entity_poly.pdbx_strand_id
1 'polypeptide(L)' 'MSLGPQQVLEADNVVVIVSGSRKRALADELLSYKAVTPEFPLSIIHEPSVRQRVRIFATPDTGIRL' A
#
# COMPACT_ATOMS: atom_id res chain seq x y z
N MET A 1 -2.86 -7.22 17.91
CA MET A 1 -3.94 -7.67 17.01
C MET A 1 -3.82 -6.85 15.74
N SER A 2 -3.71 -7.49 14.57
CA SER A 2 -3.71 -6.83 13.27
C SER A 2 -4.95 -7.24 12.49
N LEU A 3 -5.38 -6.39 11.56
CA LEU A 3 -6.38 -6.80 10.58
C LEU A 3 -5.77 -7.85 9.64
N GLY A 4 -6.56 -8.86 9.30
CA GLY A 4 -6.25 -9.82 8.27
C GLY A 4 -6.55 -9.29 6.86
N PRO A 5 -6.12 -10.01 5.82
CA PRO A 5 -6.31 -9.61 4.42
C PRO A 5 -7.77 -9.38 4.03
N GLN A 6 -8.70 -10.21 4.51
CA GLN A 6 -10.14 -10.09 4.21
C GLN A 6 -10.71 -8.73 4.62
N GLN A 7 -10.28 -8.19 5.75
CA GLN A 7 -10.76 -6.90 6.24
C GLN A 7 -10.31 -5.75 5.33
N VAL A 8 -9.17 -5.88 4.63
CA VAL A 8 -8.72 -4.91 3.62
C VAL A 8 -9.54 -5.04 2.33
N LEU A 9 -9.93 -6.26 1.96
CA LEU A 9 -10.79 -6.53 0.80
C LEU A 9 -12.23 -6.03 0.99
N GLU A 10 -12.70 -5.88 2.23
CA GLU A 10 -14.04 -5.39 2.53
C GLU A 10 -14.08 -3.87 2.82
N ALA A 11 -12.95 -3.25 3.20
CA ALA A 11 -12.89 -1.85 3.63
C ALA A 11 -13.31 -0.83 2.56
N ASP A 12 -14.34 -0.01 2.81
CA ASP A 12 -14.86 0.99 1.86
C ASP A 12 -13.81 1.98 1.33
N ASN A 13 -12.79 2.28 2.13
CA ASN A 13 -11.66 3.13 1.76
C ASN A 13 -10.39 2.59 2.38
N VAL A 14 -9.27 2.68 1.63
CA VAL A 14 -7.95 2.30 2.12
C VAL A 14 -7.03 3.50 2.00
N VAL A 15 -6.42 3.90 3.11
CA VAL A 15 -5.45 5.00 3.13
C VAL A 15 -4.10 4.46 3.58
N VAL A 16 -3.09 4.64 2.75
CA VAL A 16 -1.71 4.27 3.04
C VAL A 16 -0.92 5.55 3.28
N ILE A 17 -0.37 5.71 4.48
CA ILE A 17 0.47 6.86 4.83
C ILE A 17 1.87 6.33 5.08
N VAL A 18 2.84 6.83 4.32
CA VAL A 18 4.25 6.47 4.46
C VAL A 18 5.04 7.69 4.94
N SER A 19 5.86 7.47 5.97
CA SER A 19 6.80 8.49 6.44
C SER A 19 8.13 7.87 6.87
N GLY A 20 9.19 8.67 6.86
CA GLY A 20 10.53 8.25 7.22
C GLY A 20 11.36 7.75 6.06
N SER A 21 12.56 8.30 5.93
CA SER A 21 13.54 7.96 4.88
C SER A 21 13.87 6.46 4.77
N ARG A 22 13.83 5.71 5.89
CA ARG A 22 14.09 4.26 5.92
C ARG A 22 13.02 3.42 5.23
N LYS A 23 11.88 4.01 4.86
CA LYS A 23 10.75 3.32 4.21
C LYS A 23 10.75 3.46 2.69
N ARG A 24 11.72 4.18 2.11
CA ARG A 24 11.82 4.39 0.67
C ARG A 24 11.77 3.10 -0.14
N ALA A 25 12.66 2.15 0.14
CA ALA A 25 12.74 0.89 -0.60
C ALA A 25 11.41 0.11 -0.55
N LEU A 26 10.79 0.02 0.62
CA LEU A 26 9.51 -0.66 0.82
C LEU A 26 8.38 0.02 0.04
N ALA A 27 8.38 1.35 0.00
CA ALA A 27 7.36 2.13 -0.69
C ALA A 27 7.55 2.10 -2.21
N ASP A 28 8.80 2.15 -2.71
CA ASP A 28 9.11 1.96 -4.13
C ASP A 28 8.69 0.55 -4.59
N GLU A 29 8.96 -0.48 -3.78
CA GLU A 29 8.51 -1.86 -4.02
C GLU A 29 6.97 -1.94 -4.06
N LEU A 30 6.28 -1.35 -3.08
CA LEU A 30 4.82 -1.29 -3.05
C LEU A 30 4.24 -0.63 -4.31
N LEU A 31 4.82 0.48 -4.77
CA LEU A 31 4.35 1.21 -5.95
C LEU A 31 4.68 0.49 -7.27
N SER A 32 5.66 -0.42 -7.27
CA SER A 32 6.07 -1.18 -8.46
C SER A 32 5.09 -2.28 -8.87
N TYR A 33 4.33 -2.81 -7.90
CA TYR A 33 3.39 -3.89 -8.15
C TYR A 33 2.17 -3.44 -8.97
N LYS A 34 1.67 -4.36 -9.79
CA LYS A 34 0.46 -4.16 -10.62
C LYS A 34 -0.70 -5.08 -10.22
N ALA A 35 -0.43 -6.06 -9.37
CA ALA A 35 -1.36 -7.08 -8.91
C ALA A 35 -0.91 -7.59 -7.52
N VAL A 36 -1.76 -8.39 -6.88
CA VAL A 36 -1.46 -9.02 -5.58
C VAL A 36 -0.38 -10.09 -5.74
N THR A 37 0.61 -10.05 -4.85
CA THR A 37 1.72 -11.00 -4.76
C THR A 37 1.78 -11.62 -3.36
N PRO A 38 1.79 -12.96 -3.22
CA PRO A 38 1.82 -13.64 -1.91
C PRO A 38 3.04 -13.29 -1.05
N GLU A 39 4.16 -12.96 -1.69
CA GLU A 39 5.43 -12.66 -1.04
C GLU A 39 5.43 -11.27 -0.40
N PHE A 40 4.49 -10.41 -0.80
CA PHE A 40 4.40 -9.03 -0.34
C PHE A 40 2.97 -8.69 0.08
N PRO A 41 2.58 -8.92 1.35
CA PRO A 41 1.19 -8.77 1.81
C PRO A 41 0.57 -7.39 1.55
N LEU A 42 1.37 -6.32 1.54
CA LEU A 42 0.89 -4.97 1.25
C LEU A 42 0.44 -4.79 -0.21
N SER A 43 0.82 -5.69 -1.12
CA SER A 43 0.37 -5.70 -2.52
C SER A 43 -1.15 -5.88 -2.67
N ILE A 44 -1.85 -6.30 -1.61
CA ILE A 44 -3.32 -6.44 -1.58
C ILE A 44 -4.05 -5.14 -1.97
N ILE A 45 -3.42 -3.97 -1.80
CA ILE A 45 -3.98 -2.69 -2.25
C ILE A 45 -4.09 -2.59 -3.79
N HIS A 46 -3.43 -3.49 -4.52
CA HIS A 46 -3.48 -3.57 -5.99
C HIS A 46 -4.56 -4.53 -6.51
N GLU A 47 -5.29 -5.21 -5.63
CA GLU A 47 -6.45 -6.00 -6.02
C GLU A 47 -7.47 -5.11 -6.77
N PRO A 48 -7.98 -5.49 -7.95
CA PRO A 48 -8.83 -4.63 -8.76
C PRO A 48 -10.01 -3.97 -8.03
N SER A 49 -10.67 -4.68 -7.12
CA SER A 49 -11.79 -4.16 -6.31
C SER A 49 -11.36 -3.19 -5.22
N VAL A 50 -10.11 -3.26 -4.76
CA VAL A 50 -9.54 -2.42 -3.70
C VAL A 50 -8.84 -1.19 -4.28
N ARG A 51 -8.15 -1.35 -5.41
CA ARG A 51 -7.27 -0.34 -5.99
C ARG A 51 -7.96 1.00 -6.23
N GLN A 52 -9.23 1.01 -6.65
CA GLN A 52 -9.95 2.24 -6.97
C GLN A 52 -10.28 3.10 -5.74
N ARG A 53 -10.22 2.51 -4.54
CA ARG A 53 -10.53 3.15 -3.26
C ARG A 53 -9.28 3.33 -2.37
N VAL A 54 -8.09 3.14 -2.95
CA VAL A 54 -6.81 3.34 -2.27
C VAL A 54 -6.31 4.76 -2.49
N ARG A 55 -5.92 5.43 -1.41
CA ARG A 55 -5.19 6.71 -1.45
C ARG A 55 -3.86 6.56 -0.75
N ILE A 56 -2.78 6.96 -1.41
CA ILE A 56 -1.43 6.89 -0.86
C ILE A 56 -0.95 8.32 -0.59
N PHE A 57 -0.40 8.54 0.60
CA PHE A 57 0.24 9.77 1.00
C PHE A 57 1.65 9.46 1.48
N ALA A 58 2.59 10.31 1.14
CA ALA A 58 3.98 10.17 1.57
C ALA A 58 4.54 11.52 2.00
N THR A 59 5.27 11.51 3.11
CA THR A 59 6.01 12.71 3.54
C THR A 59 7.26 12.91 2.69
N PRO A 60 7.71 14.16 2.48
CA PRO A 60 8.83 14.45 1.56
C PRO A 60 10.13 13.71 1.87
N ASP A 61 10.40 13.44 3.16
CA ASP A 61 11.58 12.74 3.64
C ASP A 61 11.62 11.25 3.24
N THR A 62 10.50 10.68 2.80
CA THR A 62 10.44 9.32 2.26
C THR A 62 11.15 9.22 0.89
N GLY A 63 11.20 10.31 0.12
CA GLY A 63 11.88 10.37 -1.17
C GLY A 63 11.20 9.63 -2.34
N ILE A 64 9.95 9.20 -2.16
CA ILE A 64 9.15 8.53 -3.20
C ILE A 64 8.30 9.54 -3.99
N ARG A 65 8.02 9.23 -5.25
CA ARG A 65 7.11 10.01 -6.11
C ARG A 65 5.81 9.22 -6.30
N LEU A 66 4.71 9.81 -5.83
CA LEU A 66 3.36 9.27 -5.94
C LEU A 66 2.67 9.72 -7.23
#